data_AF-A0A2H0S0G8-F1
#
_entry.id   AF-A0A2H0S0G8-F1
#
_cell.length_a   1.000
_cell.length_b   1.000
_cell.length_c   1.000
_cell.angle_alpha   90.00
_cell.angle_beta   90.00
_cell.angle_gamma   90.00
#
_symmetry.space_group_name_H-M   'P 1'
#
loop_
_entity.id
_entity.type
_entity.pdbx_description
1 polymer ?
#
loop_
_entity_poly.entity_id
_entity_poly.type
_entity_poly.pdbx_seq_one_letter_code
_entity_poly.pdbx_strand_id
1 'polypeptide(L)'
;AVFDERGWTRLYRDSNNEISIALDFCFNDTILYEYVCDRGAVRQVIHGCYLCQDGVCTDTGAILCDDSDGGIVTDIAGGVVLEDADGNRTARKDFCVSPTELTEFSCGRGEIIETTVCCTCKNNQCVTSSGTTLVCNDSDGGADLDVQGTATVTDTWSGVIVAESTDFCVEEKGNGLVEFVCSGSYISSTSAPCRCVNGRCDLLP
;
A
#
# COMPACT_ATOMS: atom_id res chain seq x y z
N ALA A 1 23.56 0.54 -18.08
CA ALA A 1 22.95 -0.31 -17.08
C ALA A 1 22.77 -1.69 -17.70
N VAL A 2 23.23 -2.72 -17.02
CA VAL A 2 23.08 -4.13 -17.41
C VAL A 2 22.50 -4.81 -16.19
N PHE A 3 21.21 -5.16 -16.25
CA PHE A 3 20.43 -5.55 -15.07
C PHE A 3 20.37 -7.07 -14.84
N ASP A 4 20.78 -7.84 -15.86
CA ASP A 4 20.85 -9.30 -15.89
C ASP A 4 22.22 -9.85 -15.48
N GLU A 5 23.14 -8.98 -15.07
CA GLU A 5 24.42 -9.33 -14.46
C GLU A 5 24.61 -8.59 -13.14
N ARG A 6 25.28 -9.23 -12.18
CA ARG A 6 25.58 -8.57 -10.90
C ARG A 6 26.67 -7.54 -11.11
N GLY A 7 26.30 -6.27 -11.13
CA GLY A 7 27.21 -5.16 -11.33
C GLY A 7 27.82 -4.61 -10.03
N TRP A 8 28.81 -3.75 -10.24
CA TRP A 8 29.43 -2.96 -9.19
C TRP A 8 30.00 -1.66 -9.75
N THR A 9 29.90 -0.58 -8.98
CA THR A 9 30.54 0.71 -9.28
C THR A 9 31.58 1.03 -8.20
N ARG A 10 32.78 1.46 -8.63
CA ARG A 10 33.83 1.92 -7.73
C ARG A 10 34.04 3.42 -7.84
N LEU A 11 34.18 4.07 -6.69
CA LEU A 11 34.59 5.45 -6.59
C LEU A 11 36.07 5.53 -6.22
N TYR A 12 36.83 6.34 -6.95
CA TYR A 12 38.25 6.55 -6.71
C TYR A 12 38.53 8.00 -6.35
N ARG A 13 39.45 8.24 -5.42
CA ARG A 13 39.97 9.58 -5.10
C ARG A 13 40.96 10.05 -6.15
N ASP A 14 41.76 9.11 -6.63
CA ASP A 14 42.77 9.22 -7.68
C ASP A 14 42.98 7.83 -8.29
N SER A 15 43.82 7.72 -9.31
CA SER A 15 44.02 6.47 -10.07
C SER A 15 44.49 5.26 -9.24
N ASN A 16 44.92 5.46 -7.99
CA ASN A 16 45.45 4.39 -7.15
C ASN A 16 44.74 4.25 -5.80
N ASN A 17 43.68 5.02 -5.54
CA ASN A 17 43.07 5.09 -4.21
C ASN A 17 41.54 4.99 -4.28
N GLU A 18 41.04 3.76 -4.15
CA GLU A 18 39.61 3.43 -4.08
C GLU A 18 39.00 3.96 -2.76
N ILE A 19 37.92 4.73 -2.86
CA ILE A 19 37.19 5.27 -1.72
C ILE A 19 36.06 4.33 -1.30
N SER A 20 35.34 3.78 -2.27
CA SER A 20 34.18 2.93 -2.02
C SER A 20 33.85 2.04 -3.22
N ILE A 21 33.21 0.91 -2.93
CA ILE A 21 32.55 0.05 -3.90
C ILE A 21 31.06 0.01 -3.55
N ALA A 22 30.21 0.22 -4.54
CA ALA A 22 28.77 0.02 -4.46
C ALA A 22 28.42 -1.18 -5.33
N LEU A 23 27.78 -2.18 -4.72
CA LEU A 23 27.36 -3.40 -5.40
C LEU A 23 25.88 -3.31 -5.70
N ASP A 24 25.48 -3.79 -6.86
CA ASP A 24 24.07 -3.96 -7.16
C ASP A 24 23.46 -4.95 -6.17
N PHE A 25 22.27 -4.63 -5.67
CA PHE A 25 21.60 -5.50 -4.71
C PHE A 25 20.09 -5.44 -4.85
N CYS A 26 19.46 -6.56 -4.52
CA CYS A 26 18.01 -6.66 -4.44
C CYS A 26 17.53 -6.01 -3.15
N PHE A 27 16.80 -4.91 -3.26
CA PHE A 27 16.15 -4.29 -2.11
C PHE A 27 15.04 -5.19 -1.56
N ASN A 28 14.29 -5.82 -2.48
CA ASN A 28 13.36 -6.90 -2.20
C ASN A 28 13.35 -7.88 -3.41
N ASP A 29 12.41 -8.82 -3.44
CA ASP A 29 12.31 -9.84 -4.49
C ASP A 29 11.91 -9.30 -5.87
N THR A 30 11.51 -8.03 -5.99
CA THR A 30 11.11 -7.41 -7.26
C THR A 30 11.82 -6.09 -7.57
N ILE A 31 12.70 -5.60 -6.70
CA ILE A 31 13.37 -4.30 -6.88
C ILE A 31 14.89 -4.48 -6.81
N LEU A 32 15.57 -4.10 -7.88
CA LEU A 32 17.02 -4.00 -7.98
C LEU A 32 17.46 -2.55 -7.77
N TYR A 33 18.40 -2.35 -6.85
CA TYR A 33 19.17 -1.11 -6.77
C TYR A 33 20.46 -1.32 -7.56
N GLU A 34 20.53 -0.71 -8.74
CA GLU A 34 21.71 -0.70 -9.59
C GLU A 34 22.54 0.55 -9.28
N TYR A 35 23.84 0.38 -9.04
CA TYR A 35 24.75 1.49 -8.86
C TYR A 35 25.55 1.71 -10.13
N VAL A 36 25.41 2.91 -10.69
CA VAL A 36 26.09 3.31 -11.92
C VAL A 36 27.03 4.49 -11.66
N CYS A 37 28.05 4.64 -12.50
CA CYS A 37 28.85 5.85 -12.53
C CYS A 37 28.17 6.89 -13.43
N ASP A 38 27.76 8.02 -12.83
CA ASP A 38 27.20 9.16 -13.55
C ASP A 38 28.01 10.42 -13.21
N ARG A 39 28.65 11.00 -14.23
CA ARG A 39 29.48 12.23 -14.13
C ARG A 39 30.50 12.22 -12.98
N GLY A 40 31.13 11.07 -12.74
CA GLY A 40 32.17 10.91 -11.70
C GLY A 40 31.64 10.71 -10.29
N ALA A 41 30.34 10.48 -10.12
CA ALA A 41 29.72 10.08 -8.87
C ALA A 41 29.06 8.71 -8.99
N VAL A 42 28.97 8.00 -7.86
CA VAL A 42 28.12 6.81 -7.74
C VAL A 42 26.68 7.29 -7.64
N ARG A 43 25.84 6.82 -8.55
CA ARG A 43 24.40 7.09 -8.58
C ARG A 43 23.64 5.78 -8.44
N GLN A 44 22.60 5.78 -7.62
CA GLN A 44 21.64 4.70 -7.55
C GLN A 44 20.57 4.89 -8.64
N VAL A 45 20.28 3.80 -9.34
CA VAL A 45 19.14 3.64 -10.25
C VAL A 45 18.27 2.54 -9.65
N ILE A 46 16.97 2.80 -9.55
CA ILE A 46 16.00 1.81 -9.09
C ILE A 46 15.43 1.15 -10.34
N HIS A 47 15.37 -0.18 -10.34
CA HIS A 47 14.85 -0.95 -11.46
C HIS A 47 13.92 -2.06 -10.95
N GLY A 48 12.77 -2.21 -11.61
CA GLY A 48 11.84 -3.31 -11.33
C GLY A 48 12.26 -4.59 -12.05
N CYS A 49 12.35 -5.69 -11.31
CA CYS A 49 12.58 -7.03 -11.86
C CYS A 49 11.31 -7.88 -11.79
N TYR A 50 11.20 -8.90 -12.66
CA TYR A 50 10.26 -10.00 -12.42
C TYR A 50 10.61 -10.78 -11.14
N LEU A 51 11.91 -11.09 -11.01
CA LEU A 51 12.51 -11.66 -9.82
C LEU A 51 13.90 -11.07 -9.68
N CYS A 52 14.17 -10.40 -8.56
CA CYS A 52 15.50 -9.97 -8.18
C CYS A 52 16.12 -11.02 -7.26
N GLN A 53 17.23 -11.61 -7.70
CA GLN A 53 18.00 -12.54 -6.90
C GLN A 53 19.49 -12.21 -6.98
N ASP A 54 20.15 -12.12 -5.81
CA ASP A 54 21.60 -11.88 -5.69
C ASP A 54 22.13 -10.63 -6.40
N GLY A 55 21.30 -9.58 -6.51
CA GLY A 55 21.64 -8.32 -7.18
C GLY A 55 21.53 -8.39 -8.70
N VAL A 56 20.65 -9.26 -9.20
CA VAL A 56 20.41 -9.50 -10.63
C VAL A 56 18.92 -9.68 -10.88
N CYS A 57 18.40 -9.10 -11.97
CA CYS A 57 17.09 -9.47 -12.49
C CYS A 57 17.19 -10.79 -13.26
N THR A 58 16.47 -11.82 -12.83
CA THR A 58 16.38 -13.08 -13.57
C THR A 58 15.19 -13.03 -14.51
N ASP A 59 15.39 -12.41 -15.67
CA ASP A 59 14.35 -12.27 -16.69
C ASP A 59 14.33 -13.49 -17.60
N THR A 60 13.69 -14.57 -17.16
CA THR A 60 13.31 -15.64 -18.08
C THR A 60 12.13 -15.20 -18.95
N GLY A 61 12.40 -14.31 -19.93
CA GLY A 61 11.48 -13.87 -21.00
C GLY A 61 10.58 -12.69 -20.68
N ALA A 62 11.02 -11.74 -19.86
CA ALA A 62 10.15 -10.86 -19.09
C ALA A 62 9.46 -9.73 -19.89
N ILE A 63 8.16 -9.54 -19.60
CA ILE A 63 7.47 -8.26 -19.71
C ILE A 63 8.21 -7.28 -18.79
N LEU A 64 8.80 -6.24 -19.37
CA LEU A 64 9.59 -5.25 -18.64
C LEU A 64 8.65 -4.19 -18.08
N CYS A 65 8.66 -3.97 -16.78
CA CYS A 65 7.94 -2.86 -16.14
C CYS A 65 8.97 -1.97 -15.46
N ASP A 66 9.17 -0.77 -16.02
CA ASP A 66 10.05 0.25 -15.46
C ASP A 66 9.22 1.20 -14.60
N ASP A 67 9.65 1.40 -13.36
CA ASP A 67 8.97 2.22 -12.35
C ASP A 67 9.90 3.33 -11.89
N SER A 68 9.50 4.59 -12.12
CA SER A 68 10.41 5.73 -12.02
C SER A 68 10.68 6.21 -10.59
N ASP A 69 9.85 5.84 -9.62
CA ASP A 69 9.99 6.13 -8.19
C ASP A 69 10.17 4.85 -7.35
N GLY A 70 9.78 3.70 -7.87
CA GLY A 70 10.24 2.39 -7.41
C GLY A 70 9.34 1.75 -6.37
N GLY A 71 8.17 1.29 -6.82
CA GLY A 71 7.15 0.66 -5.99
C GLY A 71 6.01 1.63 -5.71
N ILE A 72 5.34 1.47 -4.56
CA ILE A 72 4.26 2.38 -4.14
C ILE A 72 4.92 3.54 -3.37
N VAL A 73 5.40 4.57 -4.07
CA VAL A 73 6.19 5.70 -3.53
C VAL A 73 5.45 7.02 -3.75
N THR A 74 4.51 7.28 -2.85
CA THR A 74 3.53 8.36 -3.03
C THR A 74 4.07 9.79 -2.88
N ASP A 75 5.25 9.99 -2.28
CA ASP A 75 5.80 11.34 -1.99
C ASP A 75 6.73 11.88 -3.07
N ILE A 76 6.95 11.10 -4.13
CA ILE A 76 7.66 11.46 -5.35
C ILE A 76 6.65 11.39 -6.50
N ALA A 77 6.74 12.30 -7.47
CA ALA A 77 5.93 12.18 -8.67
C ALA A 77 6.65 11.26 -9.68
N GLY A 78 6.05 10.13 -10.03
CA GLY A 78 6.64 9.19 -10.98
C GLY A 78 5.60 8.53 -11.88
N GLY A 79 5.63 7.20 -11.88
CA GLY A 79 4.87 6.36 -12.79
C GLY A 79 5.70 5.31 -13.53
N VAL A 80 5.01 4.56 -14.39
CA VAL A 80 5.48 3.29 -14.94
C VAL A 80 5.45 3.24 -16.46
N VAL A 81 6.35 2.44 -17.02
CA VAL A 81 6.35 2.03 -18.43
C VAL A 81 6.46 0.52 -18.53
N LEU A 82 5.41 -0.11 -19.07
CA LEU A 82 5.37 -1.53 -19.38
C LEU A 82 5.74 -1.76 -20.85
N GLU A 83 6.64 -2.69 -21.13
CA GLU A 83 6.96 -3.20 -22.46
C GLU A 83 6.65 -4.70 -22.53
N ASP A 84 5.74 -5.09 -23.43
CA ASP A 84 5.40 -6.49 -23.63
C ASP A 84 6.45 -7.24 -24.46
N ALA A 85 6.30 -8.57 -24.59
CA ALA A 85 7.23 -9.42 -25.33
C ALA A 85 7.32 -9.08 -26.84
N ASP A 86 6.33 -8.36 -27.38
CA ASP A 86 6.29 -7.89 -28.76
C ASP A 86 6.91 -6.47 -28.91
N GLY A 87 7.36 -5.86 -27.81
CA GLY A 87 7.95 -4.53 -27.76
C GLY A 87 6.94 -3.38 -27.70
N ASN A 88 5.65 -3.66 -27.46
CA ASN A 88 4.65 -2.61 -27.30
C ASN A 88 4.76 -1.96 -25.93
N ARG A 89 4.73 -0.62 -25.91
CA ARG A 89 4.91 0.16 -24.69
C ARG A 89 3.62 0.80 -24.20
N THR A 90 3.30 0.60 -22.92
CA THR A 90 2.20 1.24 -22.20
C THR A 90 2.76 2.07 -21.05
N ALA A 91 2.46 3.36 -21.02
CA ALA A 91 2.89 4.25 -19.94
C ALA A 91 1.72 4.72 -19.07
N ARG A 92 1.94 4.84 -17.76
CA ARG A 92 1.04 5.47 -16.79
C ARG A 92 1.86 6.39 -15.88
N LYS A 93 1.23 7.45 -15.40
CA LYS A 93 1.86 8.43 -14.51
C LYS A 93 0.98 8.59 -13.30
N ASP A 94 1.60 8.81 -12.15
CA ASP A 94 0.84 9.14 -10.96
C ASP A 94 0.13 10.45 -11.19
N PHE A 95 -1.05 10.56 -10.60
CA PHE A 95 -1.84 11.77 -10.76
C PHE A 95 -2.76 12.01 -9.57
N CYS A 96 -2.89 13.28 -9.21
CA CYS A 96 -3.90 13.69 -8.27
C CYS A 96 -5.28 13.53 -8.92
N VAL A 97 -6.06 12.55 -8.46
CA VAL A 97 -7.47 12.40 -8.83
C VAL A 97 -8.27 13.58 -8.27
N SER A 98 -7.91 13.98 -7.05
CA SER A 98 -8.47 15.12 -6.34
C SER A 98 -7.39 15.78 -5.47
N PRO A 99 -7.64 16.94 -4.84
CA PRO A 99 -6.70 17.53 -3.90
C PRO A 99 -6.37 16.64 -2.68
N THR A 100 -7.16 15.59 -2.45
CA THR A 100 -7.06 14.67 -1.31
C THR A 100 -6.72 13.23 -1.69
N GLU A 101 -6.53 12.92 -2.98
CA GLU A 101 -6.30 11.56 -3.47
C GLU A 101 -5.28 11.56 -4.62
N LEU A 102 -4.29 10.68 -4.49
CA LEU A 102 -3.30 10.33 -5.51
C LEU A 102 -3.64 8.94 -6.05
N THR A 103 -3.70 8.77 -7.37
CA THR A 103 -3.54 7.45 -7.97
C THR A 103 -2.06 7.26 -8.28
N GLU A 104 -1.50 6.25 -7.64
CA GLU A 104 -0.14 5.76 -7.79
C GLU A 104 -0.11 4.58 -8.76
N PHE A 105 0.80 4.59 -9.72
CA PHE A 105 1.11 3.44 -10.54
C PHE A 105 2.47 2.87 -10.17
N SER A 106 2.53 1.56 -9.96
CA SER A 106 3.77 0.86 -9.61
C SER A 106 3.94 -0.42 -10.43
N CYS A 107 5.16 -0.91 -10.50
CA CYS A 107 5.45 -2.19 -11.16
C CYS A 107 5.39 -3.35 -10.17
N GLY A 108 4.71 -4.44 -10.56
CA GLY A 108 4.73 -5.69 -9.79
C GLY A 108 4.55 -6.90 -10.70
N ARG A 109 5.49 -7.85 -10.62
CA ARG A 109 5.46 -9.13 -11.36
C ARG A 109 5.26 -8.99 -12.89
N GLY A 110 5.78 -7.91 -13.48
CA GLY A 110 5.62 -7.64 -14.92
C GLY A 110 4.25 -7.08 -15.29
N GLU A 111 3.53 -6.48 -14.35
CA GLU A 111 2.25 -5.78 -14.58
C GLU A 111 2.29 -4.37 -13.98
N ILE A 112 1.41 -3.50 -14.50
CA ILE A 112 1.12 -2.20 -13.90
C ILE A 112 0.08 -2.39 -12.80
N ILE A 113 0.42 -2.01 -11.58
CA ILE A 113 -0.47 -1.99 -10.43
C ILE A 113 -0.95 -0.55 -10.21
N GLU A 114 -2.25 -0.36 -10.07
CA GLU A 114 -2.87 0.92 -9.74
C GLU A 114 -3.30 0.92 -8.27
N THR A 115 -2.88 1.92 -7.49
CA THR A 115 -3.25 2.08 -6.09
C THR A 115 -3.74 3.51 -5.84
N THR A 116 -4.92 3.67 -5.26
CA THR A 116 -5.39 4.99 -4.81
C THR A 116 -5.00 5.22 -3.36
N VAL A 117 -4.34 6.36 -3.09
CA VAL A 117 -3.86 6.76 -1.76
C VAL A 117 -4.46 8.10 -1.37
N CYS A 118 -5.02 8.15 -0.16
CA CYS A 118 -5.52 9.39 0.45
C CYS A 118 -4.36 10.22 1.02
N CYS A 119 -4.18 11.44 0.53
CA CYS A 119 -3.16 12.37 1.00
C CYS A 119 -3.44 13.80 0.52
N THR A 120 -2.77 14.83 1.05
CA THR A 120 -2.76 16.11 0.32
C THR A 120 -1.95 15.93 -0.95
N CYS A 121 -2.65 15.88 -2.08
CA CYS A 121 -2.03 15.67 -3.37
C CYS A 121 -1.74 17.01 -4.05
N LYS A 122 -0.48 17.20 -4.45
CA LYS A 122 -0.05 18.39 -5.17
C LYS A 122 1.06 18.02 -6.15
N ASN A 123 0.92 18.47 -7.40
CA ASN A 123 1.87 18.16 -8.48
C ASN A 123 2.11 16.65 -8.65
N ASN A 124 1.04 15.85 -8.57
CA ASN A 124 1.07 14.39 -8.73
C ASN A 124 1.93 13.65 -7.70
N GLN A 125 2.02 14.20 -6.48
CA GLN A 125 2.66 13.54 -5.35
C GLN A 125 1.97 13.95 -4.05
N CYS A 126 2.08 13.13 -3.04
CA CYS A 126 1.68 13.42 -1.67
C CYS A 126 2.70 14.34 -1.00
N VAL A 127 2.27 15.53 -0.60
CA VAL A 127 3.12 16.50 0.14
C VAL A 127 3.04 16.31 1.66
N THR A 128 1.99 15.65 2.13
CA THR A 128 1.86 15.15 3.50
C THR A 128 1.23 13.77 3.42
N SER A 129 1.99 12.74 3.79
CA SER A 129 1.45 11.40 3.98
C SER A 129 0.45 11.48 5.12
N SER A 130 -0.83 11.38 4.79
CA SER A 130 -1.82 11.02 5.80
C SER A 130 -1.64 9.54 6.00
N GLY A 131 -0.84 9.15 6.99
CA GLY A 131 -1.02 7.82 7.57
C GLY A 131 -2.48 7.75 7.97
N THR A 132 -3.27 6.97 7.22
CA THR A 132 -4.71 6.82 7.41
C THR A 132 -4.93 6.43 8.87
N THR A 133 -5.26 7.42 9.69
CA THR A 133 -5.55 7.19 11.10
C THR A 133 -7.03 6.88 11.15
N LEU A 134 -7.33 5.60 10.98
CA LEU A 134 -8.67 5.07 11.14
C LEU A 134 -9.03 5.11 12.62
N VAL A 135 -10.15 5.75 12.93
CA VAL A 135 -10.71 5.76 14.28
C VAL A 135 -12.03 5.02 14.23
N CYS A 136 -12.19 4.04 15.12
CA CYS A 136 -13.46 3.37 15.34
C CYS A 136 -14.18 4.04 16.52
N ASN A 137 -15.45 4.39 16.33
CA ASN A 137 -16.33 4.86 17.37
C ASN A 137 -17.51 3.90 17.54
N ASP A 138 -17.82 3.58 18.78
CA ASP A 138 -18.92 2.69 19.17
C ASP A 138 -20.00 3.48 19.90
N SER A 139 -21.25 3.42 19.44
CA SER A 139 -22.29 4.35 19.93
C SER A 139 -22.86 4.00 21.30
N ASP A 140 -22.69 2.76 21.76
CA ASP A 140 -23.12 2.27 23.09
C ASP A 140 -21.93 2.02 24.03
N GLY A 141 -20.70 2.16 23.55
CA GLY A 141 -19.49 2.13 24.38
C GLY A 141 -18.84 0.75 24.52
N GLY A 142 -19.10 -0.17 23.58
CA GLY A 142 -18.42 -1.45 23.50
C GLY A 142 -19.42 -2.59 23.37
N ALA A 143 -19.18 -3.72 24.03
CA ALA A 143 -20.13 -4.85 24.01
C ALA A 143 -21.30 -4.62 24.98
N ASP A 144 -22.09 -3.56 24.77
CA ASP A 144 -23.30 -3.25 25.52
C ASP A 144 -24.55 -3.86 24.87
N LEU A 145 -24.79 -5.12 25.22
CA LEU A 145 -25.89 -5.92 24.69
C LEU A 145 -27.29 -5.33 24.97
N ASP A 146 -27.42 -4.34 25.85
CA ASP A 146 -28.71 -3.79 26.30
C ASP A 146 -29.14 -2.54 25.51
N VAL A 147 -28.26 -2.03 24.65
CA VAL A 147 -28.49 -0.89 23.76
C VAL A 147 -28.30 -1.39 22.32
N GLN A 148 -29.02 -0.78 21.36
CA GLN A 148 -28.69 -1.05 19.95
C GLN A 148 -27.61 -0.06 19.55
N GLY A 149 -26.39 -0.56 19.36
CA GLY A 149 -25.22 0.17 18.94
C GLY A 149 -24.97 0.14 17.44
N THR A 150 -24.13 1.09 17.02
CA THR A 150 -23.50 1.14 15.71
C THR A 150 -22.01 1.43 15.90
N ALA A 151 -21.18 0.52 15.41
CA ALA A 151 -19.74 0.74 15.28
C ALA A 151 -19.44 1.39 13.93
N THR A 152 -18.72 2.51 13.96
CA THR A 152 -18.37 3.30 12.76
C THR A 152 -16.85 3.49 12.70
N VAL A 153 -16.24 3.11 11.59
CA VAL A 153 -14.82 3.41 11.31
C VAL A 153 -14.76 4.60 10.37
N THR A 154 -14.11 5.66 10.83
CA THR A 154 -13.93 6.90 10.09
C THR A 154 -12.46 7.11 9.82
N ASP A 155 -12.13 7.42 8.57
CA ASP A 155 -10.84 8.01 8.25
C ASP A 155 -10.80 9.45 8.78
N THR A 156 -9.98 9.70 9.79
CA THR A 156 -9.91 11.02 10.44
C THR A 156 -9.37 12.12 9.54
N TRP A 157 -8.74 11.77 8.41
CA TRP A 157 -8.27 12.75 7.45
C TRP A 157 -9.37 13.23 6.51
N SER A 158 -10.04 12.29 5.84
CA SER A 158 -11.12 12.61 4.90
C SER A 158 -12.46 12.88 5.60
N GLY A 159 -12.62 12.45 6.84
CA GLY A 159 -13.89 12.46 7.57
C GLY A 159 -14.91 11.44 7.02
N VAL A 160 -14.49 10.56 6.10
CA VAL A 160 -15.34 9.58 5.45
C VAL A 160 -15.49 8.34 6.33
N ILE A 161 -16.73 7.86 6.45
CA ILE A 161 -17.03 6.55 7.05
C ILE A 161 -16.64 5.47 6.05
N VAL A 162 -15.67 4.63 6.41
CA VAL A 162 -15.16 3.55 5.55
C VAL A 162 -15.74 2.18 5.91
N ALA A 163 -16.27 2.04 7.13
CA ALA A 163 -17.04 0.87 7.54
C ALA A 163 -18.06 1.28 8.61
N GLU A 164 -19.22 0.65 8.57
CA GLU A 164 -20.28 0.84 9.58
C GLU A 164 -21.00 -0.50 9.78
N SER A 165 -21.35 -0.83 11.01
CA SER A 165 -22.16 -2.01 11.33
C SER A 165 -23.00 -1.74 12.57
N THR A 166 -24.28 -2.12 12.51
CA THR A 166 -25.28 -1.91 13.57
C THR A 166 -25.71 -3.25 14.12
N ASP A 167 -25.90 -3.31 15.44
CA ASP A 167 -26.33 -4.53 16.10
C ASP A 167 -27.67 -5.02 15.58
N PHE A 168 -27.78 -6.34 15.45
CA PHE A 168 -28.96 -6.95 14.86
C PHE A 168 -29.29 -8.31 15.46
N CYS A 169 -30.57 -8.63 15.42
CA CYS A 169 -31.08 -9.92 15.87
C CYS A 169 -30.88 -10.99 14.79
N VAL A 170 -30.31 -12.13 15.17
CA VAL A 170 -30.26 -13.33 14.33
C VAL A 170 -31.39 -14.29 14.71
N GLU A 171 -32.22 -14.64 13.73
CA GLU A 171 -33.38 -15.52 13.92
C GLU A 171 -32.99 -17.02 13.88
N GLU A 172 -31.94 -17.38 13.13
CA GLU A 172 -31.65 -18.79 12.79
C GLU A 172 -31.13 -19.68 13.94
N LYS A 173 -30.89 -19.14 15.14
CA LYS A 173 -30.45 -19.93 16.32
C LYS A 173 -31.07 -19.50 17.65
N GLY A 174 -32.39 -19.29 17.67
CA GLY A 174 -33.16 -19.26 18.92
C GLY A 174 -33.09 -17.94 19.70
N ASN A 175 -33.16 -16.81 18.98
CA ASN A 175 -32.91 -15.45 19.47
C ASN A 175 -31.45 -15.28 19.93
N GLY A 176 -30.66 -14.63 19.08
CA GLY A 176 -29.33 -14.15 19.44
C GLY A 176 -29.14 -12.73 18.95
N LEU A 177 -28.28 -11.99 19.63
CA LEU A 177 -27.79 -10.69 19.19
C LEU A 177 -26.43 -10.90 18.53
N VAL A 178 -26.23 -10.30 17.36
CA VAL A 178 -24.89 -10.02 16.85
C VAL A 178 -24.58 -8.59 17.21
N GLU A 179 -23.57 -8.46 18.07
CA GLU A 179 -23.04 -7.21 18.59
C GLU A 179 -21.82 -6.82 17.78
N PHE A 180 -21.77 -5.59 17.26
CA PHE A 180 -20.63 -5.01 16.59
C PHE A 180 -19.94 -4.00 17.48
N VAL A 181 -18.65 -4.22 17.73
CA VAL A 181 -17.88 -3.41 18.65
C VAL A 181 -16.59 -2.89 18.03
N CYS A 182 -16.11 -1.76 18.52
CA CYS A 182 -14.79 -1.28 18.12
C CYS A 182 -13.66 -2.06 18.81
N SER A 183 -12.70 -2.54 18.01
CA SER A 183 -11.44 -3.11 18.48
C SER A 183 -10.28 -2.36 17.84
N GLY A 184 -9.77 -1.34 18.52
CA GLY A 184 -8.79 -0.42 17.94
C GLY A 184 -9.38 0.36 16.77
N SER A 185 -8.86 0.13 15.56
CA SER A 185 -9.26 0.84 14.33
C SER A 185 -10.19 0.04 13.40
N TYR A 186 -10.72 -1.08 13.87
CA TYR A 186 -11.60 -1.97 13.10
C TYR A 186 -12.85 -2.37 13.89
N ILE A 187 -13.90 -2.76 13.15
CA ILE A 187 -15.12 -3.35 13.71
C ILE A 187 -14.87 -4.85 13.93
N SER A 188 -15.18 -5.32 15.12
CA SER A 188 -15.28 -6.74 15.46
C SER A 188 -16.74 -7.08 15.75
N SER A 189 -17.08 -8.36 15.76
CA SER A 189 -18.40 -8.79 16.21
C SER A 189 -18.32 -9.92 17.22
N THR A 190 -19.29 -9.94 18.12
CA THR A 190 -19.54 -11.05 19.02
C THR A 190 -21.01 -11.45 18.92
N SER A 191 -21.31 -12.70 19.27
CA SER A 191 -22.68 -13.19 19.28
C SER A 191 -23.08 -13.56 20.70
N ALA A 192 -24.22 -13.04 21.15
CA ALA A 192 -24.76 -13.28 22.48
C ALA A 192 -26.10 -14.03 22.39
N PRO A 193 -26.27 -15.15 23.12
CA PRO A 193 -27.56 -15.81 23.20
C PRO A 193 -28.47 -15.00 24.14
N CYS A 194 -29.50 -14.36 23.58
CA CYS A 194 -30.47 -13.59 24.35
C CYS A 194 -31.77 -13.41 23.57
N ARG A 195 -32.87 -13.07 24.26
CA ARG A 195 -34.08 -12.62 23.57
C ARG A 195 -33.80 -11.27 22.90
N CYS A 196 -33.38 -11.30 21.64
CA CYS A 196 -33.10 -10.09 20.90
C CYS A 196 -34.38 -9.43 20.39
N VAL A 197 -34.53 -8.12 20.63
CA VAL A 197 -35.64 -7.30 20.16
C VAL A 197 -35.08 -5.95 19.72
N ASN A 198 -35.31 -5.57 18.45
CA ASN A 198 -34.81 -4.32 17.87
C ASN A 198 -33.29 -4.13 18.02
N GLY A 199 -32.51 -5.17 17.70
CA GLY A 199 -31.04 -5.08 17.68
C GLY A 199 -30.40 -4.92 19.05
N ARG A 200 -31.05 -5.40 20.12
CA ARG A 200 -30.50 -5.46 21.47
C ARG A 200 -31.11 -6.61 22.27
N CYS A 201 -30.46 -7.02 23.34
CA CYS A 201 -31.00 -7.98 24.29
C CYS A 201 -32.11 -7.35 25.13
N ASP A 202 -33.25 -8.04 25.18
CA ASP A 202 -34.37 -7.68 26.05
C ASP A 202 -34.05 -8.18 27.46
N LEU A 203 -33.55 -7.29 28.32
CA LEU A 203 -33.46 -7.50 29.76
C LEU A 203 -34.86 -7.47 30.39
N LEU A 204 -35.72 -8.43 30.04
CA LEU A 204 -36.91 -8.64 30.85
C LEU A 204 -36.49 -9.32 32.17
N PRO A 205 -36.99 -8.84 33.33
CA PRO A 205 -36.83 -9.52 34.61
C PRO A 205 -37.54 -10.88 34.65
#